data_AF-A0A3D9HYW1-F1
#
_entry.id   AF-A0A3D9HYW1-F1
#
_cell.length_a   1.000
_cell.length_b   1.000
_cell.length_c   1.000
_cell.angle_alpha   90.00
_cell.angle_beta   90.00
_cell.angle_gamma   90.00
#
_symmetry.space_group_name_H-M   'P 1'
#
loop_
_entity.id
_entity.type
_entity.pdbx_description
1 polymer ?
#
loop_
_entity_poly.entity_id
_entity_poly.type
_entity_poly.pdbx_seq_one_letter_code
_entity_poly.pdbx_strand_id
1 'polypeptide(L)'
;MSYSSERWPKWAVEEVRLAEANPKWLTIGESMISRLENQLMPYGISGFEHIGSTAIPGLPAKPIIDIMAQATSFSGLPRIVEALSAEEWKFVPPELDLRAYRRFFVKVDEDRRVAHLHLFLLGEPRYEEQLIFREALLERREWAMAYGQFKVELAERYRNDREAYTQAKGSFVEKILHEKKVKVTRQVSTDVRFPIGPYRFEGAVSEQQRTDWISDIADLPARLNVALEGLNAEQLDTPYRPDGWTVRQVTHHIADSHLNSFMRFKLALTEEQPAIRPYFEDRWALLADTAQAPLELSTTLIAALHERWVYLLRSMSDADYARTFFHPESLKVSRLDYALGNYSWHGRHHVGHITSLRDRMGW
;
A
#
# COMPACT_ATOMS: atom_id res chain seq x y z
N MET A 1 -22.91 -34.14 15.26
CA MET A 1 -22.11 -35.32 14.88
C MET A 1 -20.73 -35.13 15.49
N SER A 2 -20.31 -36.00 16.39
CA SER A 2 -19.00 -35.91 17.06
C SER A 2 -17.89 -36.30 16.08
N TYR A 3 -16.89 -35.44 15.90
CA TYR A 3 -15.66 -35.80 15.20
C TYR A 3 -14.89 -36.78 16.09
N SER A 4 -14.80 -38.02 15.64
CA SER A 4 -14.01 -39.09 16.26
C SER A 4 -12.52 -38.86 16.03
N SER A 5 -11.72 -39.32 16.99
CA SER A 5 -10.25 -39.34 16.99
C SER A 5 -9.63 -39.91 15.70
N GLU A 6 -9.12 -38.99 14.88
CA GLU A 6 -7.78 -38.96 14.27
C GLU A 6 -7.25 -40.20 13.53
N ARG A 7 -7.48 -40.20 12.22
CA ARG A 7 -6.37 -40.40 11.27
C ARG A 7 -6.31 -39.20 10.36
N TRP A 8 -5.33 -38.32 10.60
CA TRP A 8 -4.97 -37.30 9.63
C TRP A 8 -4.74 -37.97 8.27
N PRO A 9 -5.22 -37.40 7.16
CA PRO A 9 -4.94 -37.96 5.85
C PRO A 9 -3.42 -37.97 5.63
N LYS A 10 -2.89 -38.96 4.91
CA LYS A 10 -1.42 -39.14 4.77
C LYS A 10 -0.72 -37.86 4.33
N TRP A 11 -1.34 -37.12 3.41
CA TRP A 11 -0.82 -35.85 2.90
C TRP A 11 -0.67 -34.76 3.98
N ALA A 12 -1.40 -34.84 5.10
CA ALA A 12 -1.33 -33.88 6.20
C ALA A 12 -0.10 -34.09 7.10
N VAL A 13 0.42 -35.32 7.17
CA VAL A 13 1.53 -35.75 8.07
C VAL A 13 2.83 -36.05 7.32
N GLU A 14 2.94 -35.69 6.05
CA GLU A 14 4.18 -35.86 5.28
C GLU A 14 5.36 -35.09 5.90
N GLU A 15 6.52 -35.75 5.93
CA GLU A 15 7.79 -35.15 6.34
C GLU A 15 8.17 -33.93 5.48
N VAL A 16 8.90 -32.99 6.09
CA VAL A 16 9.44 -31.85 5.37
C VAL A 16 10.64 -32.29 4.53
N ARG A 17 10.43 -32.42 3.21
CA ARG A 17 11.50 -32.72 2.24
C ARG A 17 11.63 -31.61 1.21
N LEU A 18 12.82 -31.01 1.14
CA LEU A 18 13.17 -30.04 0.10
C LEU A 18 13.69 -30.78 -1.13
N ALA A 19 13.30 -30.30 -2.31
CA ALA A 19 13.86 -30.69 -3.58
C ALA A 19 14.77 -29.56 -4.10
N GLU A 20 15.70 -29.91 -4.99
CA GLU A 20 16.44 -28.92 -5.77
C GLU A 20 15.49 -28.02 -6.56
N ALA A 21 15.96 -26.82 -6.88
CA ALA A 21 15.18 -25.87 -7.65
C ALA A 21 14.82 -26.45 -9.02
N ASN A 22 13.52 -26.53 -9.32
CA ASN A 22 13.05 -27.02 -10.61
C ASN A 22 12.62 -25.84 -11.50
N PRO A 23 13.27 -25.62 -12.66
CA PRO A 23 12.91 -24.51 -13.55
C PRO A 23 11.48 -24.59 -14.09
N LYS A 24 10.85 -25.77 -14.07
CA LYS A 24 9.47 -25.97 -14.53
C LYS A 24 8.41 -25.45 -13.56
N TRP A 25 8.76 -25.12 -12.31
CA TRP A 25 7.76 -24.68 -11.33
C TRP A 25 7.00 -23.43 -11.73
N LEU A 26 7.64 -22.48 -12.41
CA LEU A 26 6.98 -21.27 -12.92
C LEU A 26 5.89 -21.62 -13.93
N THR A 27 6.24 -22.41 -14.95
CA THR A 27 5.28 -22.83 -16.00
C THR A 27 4.16 -23.70 -15.43
N ILE A 28 4.44 -24.54 -14.42
CA ILE A 28 3.40 -25.30 -13.71
C ILE A 28 2.48 -24.35 -12.94
N GLY A 29 3.03 -23.35 -12.25
CA GLY A 29 2.27 -22.31 -11.55
C GLY A 29 1.37 -21.52 -12.48
N GLU A 30 1.90 -21.02 -13.60
CA GLU A 30 1.15 -20.30 -14.64
C GLU A 30 0.00 -21.15 -15.20
N SER A 31 0.26 -22.40 -15.59
CA SER A 31 -0.79 -23.29 -16.11
C SER A 31 -1.88 -23.56 -15.08
N MET A 32 -1.52 -23.66 -13.80
CA MET A 32 -2.47 -23.89 -12.72
C MET A 32 -3.30 -22.63 -12.42
N ILE A 33 -2.67 -21.45 -12.44
CA ILE A 33 -3.37 -20.16 -12.34
C ILE A 33 -4.41 -20.02 -13.44
N SER A 34 -4.04 -20.25 -14.72
CA SER A 34 -4.99 -20.14 -15.82
C SER A 34 -6.19 -21.08 -15.68
N ARG A 35 -6.01 -22.28 -15.12
CA ARG A 35 -7.13 -23.20 -14.85
C ARG A 35 -8.02 -22.71 -13.71
N LEU A 36 -7.41 -22.35 -12.59
CA LEU A 36 -8.12 -21.87 -11.41
C LEU A 36 -8.89 -20.58 -11.72
N GLU A 37 -8.30 -19.66 -12.48
CA GLU A 37 -8.94 -18.41 -12.88
C GLU A 37 -10.19 -18.67 -13.71
N ASN A 38 -10.09 -19.50 -14.77
CA ASN A 38 -11.24 -19.88 -15.59
C ASN A 38 -12.35 -20.56 -14.77
N GLN A 39 -11.98 -21.39 -13.81
CA GLN A 39 -12.93 -22.13 -12.99
C GLN A 39 -13.58 -21.27 -11.91
N LEU A 40 -12.84 -20.31 -11.33
CA LEU A 40 -13.24 -19.61 -10.12
C LEU A 40 -13.71 -18.17 -10.32
N MET A 41 -13.40 -17.55 -11.46
CA MET A 41 -13.89 -16.22 -11.82
C MET A 41 -15.43 -16.09 -11.73
N PRO A 42 -16.24 -17.09 -12.14
CA PRO A 42 -17.71 -17.03 -11.98
C PRO A 42 -18.19 -16.92 -10.52
N TYR A 43 -17.34 -17.26 -9.54
CA TYR A 43 -17.65 -17.17 -8.11
C TYR A 43 -17.10 -15.88 -7.48
N GLY A 44 -16.64 -14.92 -8.27
CA GLY A 44 -16.10 -13.65 -7.78
C GLY A 44 -14.70 -13.78 -7.17
N ILE A 45 -13.92 -14.75 -7.64
CA ILE A 45 -12.51 -14.94 -7.28
C ILE A 45 -11.63 -14.40 -8.41
N SER A 46 -10.65 -13.55 -8.08
CA SER A 46 -9.74 -12.92 -9.03
C SER A 46 -8.37 -12.67 -8.40
N GLY A 47 -7.42 -12.09 -9.15
CA GLY A 47 -6.09 -11.76 -8.62
C GLY A 47 -5.27 -13.00 -8.28
N PHE A 48 -5.17 -13.94 -9.22
CA PHE A 48 -4.42 -15.17 -9.00
C PHE A 48 -2.92 -14.94 -9.13
N GLU A 49 -2.16 -15.37 -8.12
CA GLU A 49 -0.72 -15.11 -8.05
C GLU A 49 0.05 -16.36 -7.60
N HIS A 50 1.16 -16.67 -8.28
CA HIS A 50 2.07 -17.74 -7.87
C HIS A 50 3.01 -17.18 -6.79
N ILE A 51 2.92 -17.71 -5.59
CA ILE A 51 3.67 -17.26 -4.42
C ILE A 51 4.51 -18.41 -3.82
N GLY A 52 5.09 -18.16 -2.66
CA GLY A 52 5.92 -19.13 -1.97
C GLY A 52 7.27 -19.35 -2.65
N SER A 53 7.96 -20.40 -2.22
CA SER A 53 9.34 -20.65 -2.67
C SER A 53 9.44 -21.14 -4.11
N THR A 54 8.41 -21.82 -4.62
CA THR A 54 8.39 -22.35 -5.99
C THR A 54 8.18 -21.27 -7.05
N ALA A 55 7.78 -20.06 -6.64
CA ALA A 55 7.72 -18.86 -7.48
C ALA A 55 9.09 -18.15 -7.62
N ILE A 56 10.13 -18.60 -6.89
CA ILE A 56 11.46 -17.98 -6.91
C ILE A 56 12.43 -18.86 -7.72
N PRO A 57 12.94 -18.39 -8.88
CA PRO A 57 13.88 -19.15 -9.69
C PRO A 57 15.14 -19.53 -8.91
N GLY A 58 15.56 -20.80 -9.03
CA GLY A 58 16.81 -21.28 -8.43
C GLY A 58 16.77 -21.54 -6.92
N LEU A 59 15.60 -21.42 -6.27
CA LEU A 59 15.47 -21.62 -4.83
C LEU A 59 15.02 -23.06 -4.48
N PRO A 60 15.79 -23.84 -3.68
CA PRO A 60 15.33 -25.13 -3.19
C PRO A 60 14.03 -25.01 -2.37
N ALA A 61 13.07 -25.90 -2.60
CA ALA A 61 11.74 -25.79 -2.03
C ALA A 61 11.09 -27.16 -1.84
N LYS A 62 10.06 -27.22 -1.00
CA LYS A 62 9.11 -28.33 -1.09
C LYS A 62 8.45 -28.24 -2.48
N PRO A 63 8.31 -29.35 -3.23
CA PRO A 63 7.74 -29.34 -4.58
C PRO A 63 6.21 -29.17 -4.53
N ILE A 64 5.76 -28.06 -3.95
CA ILE A 64 4.36 -27.68 -3.78
C ILE A 64 4.21 -26.28 -4.37
N ILE A 65 3.29 -26.13 -5.32
CA ILE A 65 2.96 -24.84 -5.93
C ILE A 65 2.02 -24.08 -4.99
N ASP A 66 2.42 -22.92 -4.47
CA ASP A 66 1.56 -22.09 -3.62
C ASP A 66 0.92 -21.00 -4.48
N ILE A 67 -0.41 -20.98 -4.58
CA ILE A 67 -1.19 -19.98 -5.31
C ILE A 67 -2.05 -19.22 -4.31
N MET A 68 -2.20 -17.92 -4.52
CA MET A 68 -3.21 -17.13 -3.81
C MET A 68 -4.16 -16.43 -4.76
N ALA A 69 -5.34 -16.08 -4.25
CA ALA A 69 -6.32 -15.27 -4.95
C ALA A 69 -7.19 -14.47 -3.98
N GLN A 70 -7.90 -13.48 -4.51
CA GLN A 70 -8.81 -12.61 -3.78
C GLN A 70 -10.27 -12.99 -4.04
N ALA A 71 -11.09 -12.89 -3.00
CA ALA A 71 -12.53 -13.11 -3.03
C ALA A 71 -13.26 -11.84 -2.58
N THR A 72 -14.32 -11.45 -3.30
CA THR A 72 -15.21 -10.37 -2.86
C THR A 72 -16.03 -10.77 -1.62
N SER A 73 -16.35 -12.06 -1.47
CA SER A 73 -16.98 -12.64 -0.29
C SER A 73 -16.77 -14.16 -0.23
N PHE A 74 -16.99 -14.77 0.94
CA PHE A 74 -17.05 -16.24 1.06
C PHE A 74 -18.47 -16.82 1.04
N SER A 75 -19.47 -16.02 0.66
CA SER A 75 -20.87 -16.47 0.59
C SER A 75 -21.07 -17.65 -0.39
N GLY A 76 -20.25 -17.72 -1.45
CA GLY A 76 -20.26 -18.79 -2.44
C GLY A 76 -19.38 -20.00 -2.11
N LEU A 77 -18.77 -20.08 -0.92
CA LEU A 77 -17.76 -21.09 -0.59
C LEU A 77 -18.20 -22.55 -0.85
N PRO A 78 -19.42 -23.00 -0.52
CA PRO A 78 -19.83 -24.37 -0.81
C PRO A 78 -19.74 -24.74 -2.30
N ARG A 79 -20.09 -23.81 -3.19
CA ARG A 79 -19.99 -24.00 -4.65
C ARG A 79 -18.54 -24.01 -5.14
N ILE A 80 -17.67 -23.22 -4.51
CA ILE A 80 -16.23 -23.23 -4.79
C ILE A 80 -15.62 -24.57 -4.36
N VAL A 81 -16.00 -25.08 -3.19
CA VAL A 81 -15.55 -26.40 -2.69
C VAL A 81 -15.98 -27.51 -3.64
N GLU A 82 -17.23 -27.50 -4.08
CA GLU A 82 -17.75 -28.47 -5.05
C GLU A 82 -16.98 -28.40 -6.37
N ALA A 83 -16.83 -27.19 -6.95
CA ALA A 83 -16.12 -27.00 -8.21
C ALA A 83 -14.68 -27.54 -8.15
N LEU A 84 -13.94 -27.21 -7.09
CA LEU A 84 -12.55 -27.60 -6.93
C LEU A 84 -12.38 -29.09 -6.59
N SER A 85 -13.37 -29.72 -5.95
CA SER A 85 -13.30 -31.14 -5.56
C SER A 85 -13.11 -32.09 -6.74
N ALA A 86 -13.65 -31.74 -7.91
CA ALA A 86 -13.52 -32.49 -9.15
C ALA A 86 -12.07 -32.60 -9.66
N GLU A 87 -11.17 -31.73 -9.19
CA GLU A 87 -9.76 -31.74 -9.51
C GLU A 87 -8.87 -32.10 -8.31
N GLU A 88 -9.36 -32.91 -7.37
CA GLU A 88 -8.60 -33.37 -6.20
C GLU A 88 -8.11 -32.24 -5.26
N TRP A 89 -8.72 -31.06 -5.33
CA TRP A 89 -8.54 -30.04 -4.30
C TRP A 89 -9.39 -30.39 -3.07
N LYS A 90 -8.73 -30.48 -1.93
CA LYS A 90 -9.35 -30.74 -0.64
C LYS A 90 -9.44 -29.43 0.13
N PHE A 91 -10.66 -29.02 0.48
CA PHE A 91 -10.87 -27.89 1.36
C PHE A 91 -10.44 -28.24 2.79
N VAL A 92 -9.64 -27.38 3.40
CA VAL A 92 -9.22 -27.51 4.79
C VAL A 92 -10.14 -26.63 5.65
N PRO A 93 -10.97 -27.23 6.53
CA PRO A 93 -11.86 -26.48 7.41
C PRO A 93 -11.09 -25.44 8.25
N PRO A 94 -11.63 -24.22 8.45
CA PRO A 94 -10.96 -23.18 9.23
C PRO A 94 -10.54 -23.61 10.65
N GLU A 95 -11.31 -24.52 11.26
CA GLU A 95 -11.06 -25.08 12.58
C GLU A 95 -9.79 -25.95 12.62
N LEU A 96 -9.40 -26.52 11.47
CA LEU A 96 -8.17 -27.30 11.31
C LEU A 96 -7.00 -26.47 10.76
N ASP A 97 -7.29 -25.43 9.96
CA ASP A 97 -6.24 -24.55 9.41
C ASP A 97 -5.69 -23.56 10.44
N LEU A 98 -6.49 -23.23 11.47
CA LEU A 98 -6.17 -22.28 12.55
C LEU A 98 -5.79 -20.86 12.04
N ARG A 99 -6.18 -20.53 10.81
CA ARG A 99 -5.89 -19.27 10.11
C ARG A 99 -7.20 -18.69 9.57
N ALA A 100 -7.97 -18.05 10.44
CA ALA A 100 -9.32 -17.56 10.14
C ALA A 100 -9.37 -16.55 8.96
N TYR A 101 -8.25 -15.87 8.69
CA TYR A 101 -8.10 -14.86 7.63
C TYR A 101 -8.12 -15.42 6.20
N ARG A 102 -8.14 -16.74 6.01
CA ARG A 102 -8.14 -17.37 4.67
C ARG A 102 -9.15 -18.50 4.52
N ARG A 103 -9.37 -18.92 3.27
CA ARG A 103 -9.89 -20.26 2.93
C ARG A 103 -8.81 -21.03 2.20
N PHE A 104 -8.54 -22.24 2.68
CA PHE A 104 -7.36 -22.99 2.28
C PHE A 104 -7.75 -24.28 1.58
N PHE A 105 -7.15 -24.50 0.42
CA PHE A 105 -7.33 -25.73 -0.36
C PHE A 105 -5.97 -26.36 -0.64
N VAL A 106 -5.96 -27.68 -0.64
CA VAL A 106 -4.77 -28.49 -0.88
C VAL A 106 -5.06 -29.42 -2.04
N LYS A 107 -4.30 -29.30 -3.14
CA LYS A 107 -4.35 -30.26 -4.25
C LYS A 107 -3.48 -31.46 -3.90
N VAL A 108 -4.06 -32.65 -4.00
CA VAL A 108 -3.41 -33.91 -3.70
C VAL A 108 -3.25 -34.74 -4.98
N ASP A 109 -2.09 -35.33 -5.16
CA ASP A 109 -1.79 -36.29 -6.22
C ASP A 109 -1.03 -37.47 -5.59
N GLU A 110 -1.48 -38.70 -5.83
CA GLU A 110 -0.92 -39.93 -5.24
C GLU A 110 -0.63 -39.83 -3.71
N ASP A 111 -1.62 -39.40 -2.91
CA ASP A 111 -1.49 -39.17 -1.46
C ASP A 111 -0.47 -38.09 -1.05
N ARG A 112 0.02 -37.26 -1.99
CA ARG A 112 0.99 -36.19 -1.74
C ARG A 112 0.47 -34.83 -2.13
N ARG A 113 0.87 -33.80 -1.38
CA ARG A 113 0.52 -32.41 -1.73
C ARG A 113 1.34 -31.95 -2.92
N VAL A 114 0.66 -31.40 -3.92
CA VAL A 114 1.29 -30.83 -5.12
C VAL A 114 1.02 -29.34 -5.28
N ALA A 115 -0.09 -28.84 -4.71
CA ALA A 115 -0.37 -27.42 -4.71
C ALA A 115 -1.23 -26.98 -3.52
N HIS A 116 -1.17 -25.68 -3.27
CA HIS A 116 -1.95 -24.96 -2.27
C HIS A 116 -2.66 -23.80 -2.94
N LEU A 117 -3.90 -23.55 -2.53
CA LEU A 117 -4.65 -22.36 -2.91
C LEU A 117 -5.09 -21.63 -1.64
N HIS A 118 -4.68 -20.38 -1.53
CA HIS A 118 -5.02 -19.46 -0.46
C HIS A 118 -6.01 -18.42 -0.97
N LEU A 119 -7.25 -18.47 -0.52
CA LEU A 119 -8.23 -17.43 -0.81
C LEU A 119 -8.29 -16.42 0.33
N PHE A 120 -8.12 -15.15 -0.01
CA PHE A 120 -8.20 -14.01 0.90
C PHE A 120 -9.39 -13.14 0.55
N LEU A 121 -9.98 -12.44 1.52
CA LEU A 121 -10.94 -11.38 1.19
C LEU A 121 -10.21 -10.16 0.61
N LEU A 122 -10.89 -9.40 -0.25
CA LEU A 122 -10.39 -8.10 -0.68
C LEU A 122 -10.01 -7.23 0.53
N GLY A 123 -8.81 -6.64 0.47
CA GLY A 123 -8.26 -5.82 1.55
C GLY A 123 -7.52 -6.58 2.67
N GLU A 124 -7.46 -7.92 2.65
CA GLU A 124 -6.64 -8.67 3.62
C GLU A 124 -5.14 -8.36 3.42
N PRO A 125 -4.45 -7.79 4.42
CA PRO A 125 -3.07 -7.33 4.28
C PRO A 125 -2.09 -8.43 3.88
N ARG A 126 -2.37 -9.69 4.27
CA ARG A 126 -1.51 -10.82 3.96
C ARG A 126 -1.39 -11.11 2.46
N TYR A 127 -2.38 -10.74 1.65
CA TYR A 127 -2.26 -10.88 0.20
C TYR A 127 -1.07 -10.06 -0.32
N GLU A 128 -1.02 -8.78 0.05
CA GLU A 128 0.07 -7.86 -0.31
C GLU A 128 1.41 -8.27 0.31
N GLU A 129 1.40 -8.75 1.57
CA GLU A 129 2.63 -9.23 2.21
C GLU A 129 3.28 -10.39 1.45
N GLN A 130 2.48 -11.33 0.89
CA GLN A 130 3.02 -12.42 0.08
C GLN A 130 3.67 -11.91 -1.21
N LEU A 131 3.08 -10.90 -1.87
CA LEU A 131 3.67 -10.26 -3.04
C LEU A 131 4.97 -9.56 -2.71
N ILE A 132 4.96 -8.71 -1.68
CA ILE A 132 6.15 -7.97 -1.22
C ILE A 132 7.29 -8.93 -0.90
N PHE A 133 7.00 -10.03 -0.22
CA PHE A 133 8.00 -11.04 0.11
C PHE A 133 8.54 -11.74 -1.14
N ARG A 134 7.67 -12.15 -2.08
CA ARG A 134 8.09 -12.77 -3.36
C ARG A 134 9.01 -11.84 -4.15
N GLU A 135 8.57 -10.61 -4.36
CA GLU A 135 9.30 -9.59 -5.11
C GLU A 135 10.64 -9.25 -4.46
N ALA A 136 10.69 -9.22 -3.12
CA ALA A 136 11.92 -9.03 -2.38
C ALA A 136 13.00 -10.07 -2.72
N LEU A 137 12.60 -11.34 -2.82
CA LEU A 137 13.53 -12.42 -3.15
C LEU A 137 13.91 -12.42 -4.63
N LEU A 138 13.00 -12.02 -5.52
CA LEU A 138 13.30 -11.88 -6.96
C LEU A 138 14.29 -10.75 -7.23
N GLU A 139 14.14 -9.61 -6.56
CA GLU A 139 15.03 -8.44 -6.74
C GLU A 139 16.43 -8.66 -6.15
N ARG A 140 16.54 -9.41 -5.05
CA ARG A 140 17.78 -9.54 -4.27
C ARG A 140 18.20 -10.98 -4.13
N ARG A 141 19.13 -11.39 -5.01
CA ARG A 141 19.72 -12.73 -5.01
C ARG A 141 20.30 -13.13 -3.64
N GLU A 142 20.87 -12.20 -2.90
CA GLU A 142 21.40 -12.43 -1.54
C GLU A 142 20.31 -12.86 -0.54
N TRP A 143 19.12 -12.24 -0.61
CA TRP A 143 17.99 -12.61 0.26
C TRP A 143 17.41 -13.95 -0.13
N ALA A 144 17.31 -14.25 -1.43
CA ALA A 144 16.92 -15.58 -1.90
C ALA A 144 17.88 -16.66 -1.41
N MET A 145 19.20 -16.43 -1.47
CA MET A 145 20.20 -17.36 -0.95
C MET A 145 20.08 -17.54 0.57
N ALA A 146 20.01 -16.45 1.33
CA ALA A 146 19.87 -16.50 2.79
C ALA A 146 18.59 -17.24 3.21
N TYR A 147 17.48 -17.00 2.51
CA TYR A 147 16.23 -17.70 2.75
C TYR A 147 16.31 -19.19 2.39
N GLY A 148 17.00 -19.53 1.30
CA GLY A 148 17.29 -20.90 0.89
C GLY A 148 18.06 -21.67 1.97
N GLN A 149 19.18 -21.10 2.43
CA GLN A 149 20.02 -21.68 3.48
C GLN A 149 19.24 -21.85 4.79
N PHE A 150 18.51 -20.82 5.21
CA PHE A 150 17.68 -20.88 6.42
C PHE A 150 16.63 -22.00 6.36
N LYS A 151 16.02 -22.23 5.19
CA LYS A 151 15.07 -23.35 5.02
C LYS A 151 15.71 -24.73 5.12
N VAL A 152 16.97 -24.88 4.69
CA VAL A 152 17.71 -26.15 4.84
C VAL A 152 17.91 -26.44 6.32
N GLU A 153 18.40 -25.46 7.09
CA GLU A 153 18.60 -25.58 8.54
C GLU A 153 17.29 -25.90 9.28
N LEU A 154 16.19 -25.23 8.90
CA LEU A 154 14.87 -25.51 9.48
C LEU A 154 14.36 -26.92 9.12
N ALA A 155 14.60 -27.39 7.90
CA ALA A 155 14.16 -28.72 7.47
C ALA A 155 14.90 -29.83 8.20
N GLU A 156 16.18 -29.61 8.55
CA GLU A 156 16.94 -30.52 9.41
C GLU A 156 16.41 -30.51 10.85
N ARG A 157 16.19 -29.31 11.42
CA ARG A 157 15.76 -29.14 12.81
C ARG A 157 14.33 -29.60 13.09
N TYR A 158 13.42 -29.39 12.13
CA TYR A 158 11.98 -29.65 12.28
C TYR A 158 11.47 -30.70 11.29
N ARG A 159 12.30 -31.69 10.93
CA ARG A 159 12.00 -32.72 9.93
C ARG A 159 10.61 -33.37 10.08
N ASN A 160 10.25 -33.66 11.33
CA ASN A 160 9.01 -34.36 11.71
C ASN A 160 7.91 -33.41 12.24
N ASP A 161 8.15 -32.10 12.26
CA ASP A 161 7.20 -31.10 12.76
C ASP A 161 7.00 -29.97 11.75
N ARG A 162 6.04 -30.19 10.86
CA ARG A 162 5.73 -29.28 9.74
C ARG A 162 5.21 -27.93 10.22
N GLU A 163 4.40 -27.90 11.28
CA GLU A 163 3.85 -26.62 11.78
C GLU A 163 4.95 -25.81 12.45
N ALA A 164 5.83 -26.43 13.24
CA ALA A 164 7.01 -25.76 13.77
C ALA A 164 7.94 -25.25 12.66
N TYR A 165 8.17 -26.04 11.60
CA TYR A 165 8.90 -25.58 10.41
C TYR A 165 8.23 -24.35 9.77
N THR A 166 6.91 -24.35 9.68
CA THR A 166 6.16 -23.25 9.06
C THR A 166 6.19 -21.99 9.90
N GLN A 167 6.05 -22.12 11.22
CA GLN A 167 6.13 -21.02 12.19
C GLN A 167 7.55 -20.44 12.27
N ALA A 168 8.58 -21.28 12.28
CA ALA A 168 9.97 -20.85 12.35
C ALA A 168 10.42 -20.03 11.14
N LYS A 169 9.78 -20.21 9.97
CA LYS A 169 9.99 -19.33 8.80
C LYS A 169 9.43 -17.93 9.01
N GLY A 170 8.46 -17.77 9.93
CA GLY A 170 7.77 -16.52 10.20
C GLY A 170 8.73 -15.38 10.53
N SER A 171 9.72 -15.63 11.39
CA SER A 171 10.69 -14.59 11.79
C SER A 171 11.53 -14.04 10.62
N PHE A 172 11.89 -14.89 9.64
CA PHE A 172 12.61 -14.45 8.45
C PHE A 172 11.69 -13.67 7.51
N VAL A 173 10.46 -14.15 7.32
CA VAL A 173 9.44 -13.44 6.52
C VAL A 173 9.16 -12.07 7.13
N GLU A 174 8.93 -11.99 8.43
CA GLU A 174 8.73 -10.75 9.18
C GLU A 174 9.93 -9.82 9.05
N LYS A 175 11.17 -10.34 9.10
CA LYS A 175 12.38 -9.53 8.89
C LYS A 175 12.41 -8.93 7.48
N ILE A 176 12.18 -9.71 6.43
CA ILE A 176 12.19 -9.21 5.05
C ILE A 176 11.03 -8.26 4.80
N LEU A 177 9.83 -8.57 5.31
CA LEU A 177 8.68 -7.67 5.28
C LEU A 177 8.97 -6.40 6.05
N HIS A 178 9.62 -6.45 7.20
CA HIS A 178 10.05 -5.27 7.93
C HIS A 178 11.07 -4.49 7.11
N GLU A 179 12.11 -5.10 6.53
CA GLU A 179 13.09 -4.40 5.68
C GLU A 179 12.47 -3.79 4.41
N LYS A 180 11.45 -4.44 3.83
CA LYS A 180 10.70 -3.94 2.67
C LYS A 180 9.64 -2.90 3.03
N LYS A 181 8.88 -3.10 4.11
CA LYS A 181 7.92 -2.12 4.63
C LYS A 181 8.66 -0.91 5.20
N VAL A 182 9.77 -1.10 5.90
CA VAL A 182 10.72 -0.03 6.24
C VAL A 182 11.27 0.62 4.98
N LYS A 183 11.33 -0.02 3.81
CA LYS A 183 11.65 0.63 2.52
C LYS A 183 10.45 1.24 1.77
N VAL A 184 9.22 0.84 2.05
CA VAL A 184 7.98 1.45 1.53
C VAL A 184 7.58 2.65 2.40
N THR A 185 7.86 2.61 3.70
CA THR A 185 7.78 3.72 4.66
C THR A 185 9.06 4.57 4.64
N ARG A 186 10.24 4.01 4.27
CA ARG A 186 11.44 4.75 3.82
C ARG A 186 11.51 4.87 2.28
N GLN A 187 10.38 4.86 1.60
CA GLN A 187 10.24 5.73 0.44
C GLN A 187 9.87 7.13 0.93
N VAL A 188 10.65 7.64 1.89
CA VAL A 188 11.27 8.94 1.68
C VAL A 188 11.96 8.78 0.35
N SER A 189 11.37 9.34 -0.70
CA SER A 189 12.09 9.56 -1.94
C SER A 189 13.52 9.97 -1.60
N THR A 190 14.52 9.27 -2.14
CA THR A 190 15.92 9.72 -2.04
C THR A 190 16.07 11.13 -2.59
N ASP A 191 15.13 11.54 -3.45
CA ASP A 191 14.89 12.93 -3.76
C ASP A 191 14.09 13.58 -2.62
N VAL A 192 14.84 14.27 -1.74
CA VAL A 192 14.32 15.12 -0.65
C VAL A 192 13.34 16.19 -1.12
N ARG A 193 13.23 16.45 -2.44
CA ARG A 193 12.20 17.31 -3.04
C ARG A 193 10.82 16.67 -3.10
N PHE A 194 10.70 15.35 -2.95
CA PHE A 194 9.44 14.60 -3.09
C PHE A 194 9.28 13.49 -2.03
N PRO A 195 9.29 13.80 -0.72
CA PRO A 195 9.39 12.81 0.35
C PRO A 195 8.28 11.75 0.35
N ILE A 196 7.14 11.98 -0.31
CA ILE A 196 6.04 11.02 -0.47
C ILE A 196 5.77 10.62 -1.94
N GLY A 197 6.73 10.88 -2.82
CA GLY A 197 6.58 10.74 -4.28
C GLY A 197 5.78 11.88 -4.94
N PRO A 198 5.75 11.93 -6.28
CA PRO A 198 4.96 12.92 -7.02
C PRO A 198 3.47 12.57 -7.00
N TYR A 199 2.61 13.58 -7.17
CA TYR A 199 1.18 13.36 -7.36
C TYR A 199 0.90 12.55 -8.64
N ARG A 200 0.16 11.45 -8.51
CA ARG A 200 -0.32 10.63 -9.63
C ARG A 200 -1.83 10.72 -9.69
N PHE A 201 -2.35 11.04 -10.87
CA PHE A 201 -3.78 11.14 -11.12
C PHE A 201 -4.20 10.08 -12.12
N GLU A 202 -5.11 9.20 -11.69
CA GLU A 202 -5.52 8.01 -12.46
C GLU A 202 -6.82 8.24 -13.26
N GLY A 203 -7.26 9.49 -13.36
CA GLY A 203 -8.42 9.88 -14.16
C GLY A 203 -9.72 9.86 -13.35
N ALA A 204 -10.46 8.76 -13.37
CA ALA A 204 -11.75 8.67 -12.71
C ALA A 204 -11.60 8.73 -11.18
N VAL A 205 -12.38 9.59 -10.53
CA VAL A 205 -12.34 9.76 -9.07
C VAL A 205 -13.64 9.22 -8.47
N SER A 206 -13.52 8.26 -7.55
CA SER A 206 -14.67 7.71 -6.84
C SER A 206 -15.15 8.63 -5.71
N GLU A 207 -16.38 8.41 -5.23
CA GLU A 207 -16.89 9.09 -4.03
C GLU A 207 -16.03 8.81 -2.78
N GLN A 208 -15.58 7.56 -2.63
CA GLN A 208 -14.66 7.19 -1.54
C GLN A 208 -13.33 7.95 -1.65
N GLN A 209 -12.75 8.01 -2.86
CA GLN A 209 -11.49 8.73 -3.06
C GLN A 209 -11.60 10.22 -2.75
N ARG A 210 -12.73 10.86 -3.13
CA ARG A 210 -13.01 12.25 -2.73
C ARG A 210 -13.15 12.39 -1.23
N THR A 211 -13.85 11.48 -0.57
CA THR A 211 -14.01 11.48 0.89
C THR A 211 -12.66 11.41 1.58
N ASP A 212 -11.77 10.53 1.13
CA ASP A 212 -10.42 10.39 1.67
C ASP A 212 -9.58 11.66 1.45
N TRP A 213 -9.64 12.25 0.26
CA TRP A 213 -8.93 13.52 -0.01
C TRP A 213 -9.49 14.70 0.80
N ILE A 214 -10.80 14.77 1.03
CA ILE A 214 -11.40 15.78 1.90
C ILE A 214 -10.93 15.57 3.35
N SER A 215 -10.79 14.32 3.80
CA SER A 215 -10.24 14.00 5.12
C SER A 215 -8.78 14.44 5.24
N ASP A 216 -7.96 14.23 4.21
CA ASP A 216 -6.57 14.72 4.19
C ASP A 216 -6.50 16.25 4.32
N ILE A 217 -7.38 16.99 3.64
CA ILE A 217 -7.48 18.45 3.79
C ILE A 217 -7.90 18.79 5.22
N ALA A 218 -8.93 18.14 5.77
CA ALA A 218 -9.41 18.38 7.13
C ALA A 218 -8.33 18.14 8.19
N ASP A 219 -7.53 17.09 8.03
CA ASP A 219 -6.50 16.68 8.99
C ASP A 219 -5.21 17.51 8.89
N LEU A 220 -4.97 18.19 7.76
CA LEU A 220 -3.70 18.86 7.49
C LEU A 220 -3.27 19.83 8.61
N PRO A 221 -4.12 20.71 9.15
CA PRO A 221 -3.71 21.64 10.21
C PRO A 221 -3.19 20.91 11.46
N ALA A 222 -3.85 19.82 11.86
CA ALA A 222 -3.42 19.02 13.00
C ALA A 222 -2.10 18.30 12.72
N ARG A 223 -1.95 17.69 11.53
CA ARG A 223 -0.69 17.03 11.12
C ARG A 223 0.48 18.01 11.04
N LEU A 224 0.23 19.23 10.57
CA LEU A 224 1.23 20.29 10.51
C LEU A 224 1.67 20.72 11.92
N ASN A 225 0.73 20.92 12.84
CA ASN A 225 1.07 21.25 14.23
C ASN A 225 1.93 20.18 14.90
N VAL A 226 1.60 18.89 14.71
CA VAL A 226 2.41 17.78 15.21
C VAL A 226 3.81 17.79 14.60
N ALA A 227 3.94 18.06 13.29
CA ALA A 227 5.23 18.11 12.62
C ALA A 227 6.13 19.26 13.12
N LEU A 228 5.52 20.36 13.57
CA LEU A 228 6.21 21.55 14.08
C LEU A 228 6.49 21.51 15.59
N GLU A 229 5.85 20.59 16.32
CA GLU A 229 5.91 20.54 17.78
C GLU A 229 7.34 20.34 18.29
N GLY A 230 7.75 21.19 19.24
CA GLY A 230 9.07 21.12 19.87
C GLY A 230 10.24 21.69 19.06
N LEU A 231 10.01 22.19 17.84
CA LEU A 231 11.06 22.83 17.06
C LEU A 231 11.42 24.22 17.62
N ASN A 232 12.71 24.47 17.81
CA ASN A 232 13.23 25.78 18.19
C ASN A 232 13.45 26.70 16.97
N ALA A 233 13.78 27.98 17.21
CA ALA A 233 13.95 28.97 16.14
C ALA A 233 14.99 28.56 15.07
N GLU A 234 16.13 28.00 15.48
CA GLU A 234 17.17 27.54 14.55
C GLU A 234 16.69 26.38 13.67
N GLN A 235 15.96 25.43 14.26
CA GLN A 235 15.36 24.30 13.53
C GLN A 235 14.28 24.77 12.55
N LEU A 236 13.48 25.78 12.94
CA LEU A 236 12.47 26.38 12.06
C LEU A 236 13.10 27.12 10.86
N ASP A 237 14.27 27.71 11.08
CA ASP A 237 15.01 28.44 10.05
C ASP A 237 16.01 27.55 9.29
N THR A 238 15.96 26.23 9.52
CA THR A 238 16.78 25.26 8.79
C THR A 238 16.12 24.88 7.45
N PRO A 239 16.85 24.94 6.32
CA PRO A 239 16.37 24.46 5.03
C PRO A 239 16.00 22.97 5.05
N TYR A 240 14.84 22.59 4.50
CA TYR A 240 14.45 21.17 4.41
C TYR A 240 15.33 20.36 3.46
N ARG A 241 16.10 21.03 2.60
CA ARG A 241 17.13 20.44 1.72
C ARG A 241 18.14 21.52 1.32
N PRO A 242 19.31 21.16 0.75
CA PRO A 242 20.21 22.13 0.14
C PRO A 242 19.47 23.00 -0.89
N ASP A 243 19.66 24.32 -0.78
CA ASP A 243 19.00 25.37 -1.57
C ASP A 243 17.46 25.34 -1.55
N GLY A 244 16.87 24.64 -0.56
CA GLY A 244 15.43 24.60 -0.32
C GLY A 244 14.97 25.67 0.64
N TRP A 245 13.65 25.78 0.78
CA TRP A 245 13.02 26.63 1.79
C TRP A 245 13.27 26.12 3.21
N THR A 246 13.20 27.02 4.18
CA THR A 246 13.19 26.67 5.61
C THR A 246 11.87 26.03 6.02
N VAL A 247 11.84 25.36 7.18
CA VAL A 247 10.59 24.85 7.76
C VAL A 247 9.56 25.98 7.94
N ARG A 248 10.02 27.17 8.36
CA ARG A 248 9.19 28.37 8.47
C ARG A 248 8.57 28.75 7.12
N GLN A 249 9.39 28.92 6.09
CA GLN A 249 8.92 29.27 4.75
C GLN A 249 7.94 28.22 4.18
N VAL A 250 8.21 26.93 4.37
CA VAL A 250 7.30 25.85 3.97
C VAL A 250 5.96 25.97 4.69
N THR A 251 5.96 26.28 5.98
CA THR A 251 4.74 26.41 6.80
C THR A 251 3.86 27.56 6.31
N HIS A 252 4.45 28.72 6.05
CA HIS A 252 3.71 29.87 5.50
C HIS A 252 3.24 29.60 4.06
N HIS A 253 4.06 28.96 3.22
CA HIS A 253 3.69 28.57 1.86
C HIS A 253 2.45 27.65 1.82
N ILE A 254 2.32 26.70 2.76
CA ILE A 254 1.11 25.87 2.85
C ILE A 254 -0.14 26.77 2.97
N ALA A 255 -0.10 27.79 3.83
CA ALA A 255 -1.21 28.73 3.98
C ALA A 255 -1.49 29.52 2.70
N ASP A 256 -0.47 30.11 2.09
CA ASP A 256 -0.62 30.93 0.87
C ASP A 256 -1.15 30.11 -0.32
N SER A 257 -0.59 28.92 -0.53
CA SER A 257 -0.96 28.02 -1.61
C SER A 257 -2.41 27.53 -1.47
N HIS A 258 -2.81 27.16 -0.24
CA HIS A 258 -4.15 26.69 0.04
C HIS A 258 -5.19 27.81 -0.02
N LEU A 259 -4.83 29.05 0.38
CA LEU A 259 -5.69 30.22 0.22
C LEU A 259 -5.95 30.51 -1.26
N ASN A 260 -4.90 30.47 -2.09
CA ASN A 260 -5.02 30.58 -3.55
C ASN A 260 -5.94 29.49 -4.12
N SER A 261 -5.78 28.24 -3.68
CA SER A 261 -6.62 27.13 -4.13
C SER A 261 -8.09 27.30 -3.75
N PHE A 262 -8.36 27.67 -2.51
CA PHE A 262 -9.73 27.93 -2.06
C PHE A 262 -10.43 28.99 -2.91
N MET A 263 -9.72 30.07 -3.28
CA MET A 263 -10.24 31.07 -4.21
C MET A 263 -10.49 30.48 -5.61
N ARG A 264 -9.57 29.66 -6.13
CA ARG A 264 -9.72 28.99 -7.43
C ARG A 264 -10.93 28.06 -7.47
N PHE A 265 -11.19 27.32 -6.40
CA PHE A 265 -12.40 26.50 -6.26
C PHE A 265 -13.66 27.37 -6.36
N LYS A 266 -13.70 28.49 -5.64
CA LYS A 266 -14.85 29.40 -5.72
C LYS A 266 -15.05 29.98 -7.11
N LEU A 267 -13.99 30.46 -7.76
CA LEU A 267 -14.05 30.97 -9.13
C LEU A 267 -14.61 29.90 -10.08
N ALA A 268 -14.06 28.68 -10.03
CA ALA A 268 -14.50 27.59 -10.90
C ALA A 268 -15.96 27.18 -10.66
N LEU A 269 -16.47 27.32 -9.43
CA LEU A 269 -17.88 27.06 -9.10
C LEU A 269 -18.83 28.16 -9.59
N THR A 270 -18.35 29.39 -9.76
CA THR A 270 -19.19 30.56 -10.09
C THR A 270 -19.00 31.09 -11.50
N GLU A 271 -17.98 30.63 -12.22
CA GLU A 271 -17.64 31.08 -13.57
C GLU A 271 -17.49 29.89 -14.52
N GLU A 272 -17.68 30.12 -15.81
CA GLU A 272 -17.44 29.11 -16.85
C GLU A 272 -15.96 29.08 -17.21
N GLN A 273 -15.25 28.05 -16.75
CA GLN A 273 -13.83 27.81 -17.01
C GLN A 273 -12.94 29.06 -16.80
N PRO A 274 -12.93 29.66 -15.60
CA PRO A 274 -12.16 30.88 -15.35
C PRO A 274 -10.66 30.66 -15.57
N ALA A 275 -9.99 31.67 -16.11
CA ALA A 275 -8.54 31.74 -16.10
C ALA A 275 -8.07 32.15 -14.69
N ILE A 276 -7.39 31.26 -13.98
CA ILE A 276 -6.91 31.55 -12.62
C ILE A 276 -5.67 32.44 -12.66
N ARG A 277 -5.40 33.15 -11.57
CA ARG A 277 -4.16 33.93 -11.41
C ARG A 277 -3.03 33.04 -10.88
N PRO A 278 -1.94 32.84 -11.64
CA PRO A 278 -0.71 32.27 -11.09
C PRO A 278 -0.01 33.29 -10.19
N TYR A 279 0.85 32.81 -9.30
CA TYR A 279 1.66 33.62 -8.42
C TYR A 279 3.08 33.05 -8.35
N PHE A 280 4.06 33.91 -8.08
CA PHE A 280 5.46 33.53 -7.98
C PHE A 280 5.77 33.03 -6.57
N GLU A 281 5.46 31.77 -6.28
CA GLU A 281 5.65 31.16 -4.95
C GLU A 281 7.08 31.27 -4.44
N ASP A 282 8.07 31.18 -5.34
CA ASP A 282 9.49 31.37 -5.07
C ASP A 282 9.80 32.77 -4.52
N ARG A 283 9.11 33.80 -5.00
CA ARG A 283 9.28 35.18 -4.56
C ARG A 283 8.48 35.50 -3.31
N TRP A 284 7.30 34.90 -3.17
CA TRP A 284 6.48 35.04 -1.95
C TRP A 284 7.23 34.46 -0.75
N ALA A 285 7.88 33.31 -0.93
CA ALA A 285 8.68 32.67 0.11
C ALA A 285 9.84 33.55 0.65
N LEU A 286 10.27 34.56 -0.10
CA LEU A 286 11.35 35.48 0.27
C LEU A 286 10.86 36.77 0.96
N LEU A 287 9.55 37.00 1.02
CA LEU A 287 8.99 38.17 1.71
C LEU A 287 9.21 38.07 3.22
N ALA A 288 9.27 39.23 3.89
CA ALA A 288 9.62 39.29 5.31
C ALA A 288 8.62 38.55 6.20
N ASP A 289 7.33 38.56 5.87
CA ASP A 289 6.31 37.83 6.62
C ASP A 289 6.47 36.32 6.45
N THR A 290 6.82 35.83 5.26
CA THR A 290 7.08 34.41 5.05
C THR A 290 8.42 33.95 5.63
N ALA A 291 9.45 34.80 5.58
CA ALA A 291 10.80 34.45 5.99
C ALA A 291 11.04 34.59 7.50
N GLN A 292 10.23 35.37 8.22
CA GLN A 292 10.53 35.75 9.62
C GLN A 292 9.34 35.69 10.57
N ALA A 293 8.09 35.63 10.10
CA ALA A 293 6.96 35.73 11.00
C ALA A 293 6.81 34.51 11.93
N PRO A 294 6.10 34.66 13.07
CA PRO A 294 5.70 33.54 13.90
C PRO A 294 4.79 32.57 13.16
N LEU A 295 4.96 31.27 13.38
CA LEU A 295 4.21 30.23 12.67
C LEU A 295 2.73 30.25 13.00
N GLU A 296 2.37 30.74 14.19
CA GLU A 296 1.01 30.84 14.70
C GLU A 296 0.08 31.58 13.75
N LEU A 297 0.61 32.56 13.00
CA LEU A 297 -0.17 33.29 12.00
C LEU A 297 -0.68 32.35 10.90
N SER A 298 0.20 31.49 10.37
CA SER A 298 -0.17 30.57 9.29
C SER A 298 -0.84 29.30 9.80
N THR A 299 -0.48 28.77 10.97
CA THR A 299 -1.17 27.59 11.54
C THR A 299 -2.60 27.92 11.97
N THR A 300 -2.85 29.13 12.48
CA THR A 300 -4.22 29.60 12.76
C THR A 300 -4.99 29.85 11.46
N LEU A 301 -4.37 30.51 10.48
CA LEU A 301 -5.00 30.81 9.19
C LEU A 301 -5.40 29.52 8.45
N ILE A 302 -4.49 28.54 8.35
CA ILE A 302 -4.76 27.29 7.63
C ILE A 302 -5.85 26.46 8.31
N ALA A 303 -5.92 26.46 9.65
CA ALA A 303 -6.98 25.78 10.38
C ALA A 303 -8.37 26.34 10.02
N ALA A 304 -8.55 27.65 10.15
CA ALA A 304 -9.82 28.30 9.82
C ALA A 304 -10.16 28.20 8.32
N LEU A 305 -9.15 28.32 7.45
CA LEU A 305 -9.34 28.16 6.01
C LEU A 305 -9.82 26.74 5.66
N HIS A 306 -9.20 25.71 6.25
CA HIS A 306 -9.54 24.32 5.97
C HIS A 306 -10.91 23.93 6.51
N GLU A 307 -11.34 24.44 7.66
CA GLU A 307 -12.72 24.26 8.12
C GLU A 307 -13.72 24.78 7.07
N ARG A 308 -13.50 25.99 6.56
CA ARG A 308 -14.36 26.59 5.52
C ARG A 308 -14.28 25.85 4.20
N TRP A 309 -13.10 25.40 3.80
CA TRP A 309 -12.90 24.72 2.53
C TRP A 309 -13.51 23.32 2.57
N VAL A 310 -13.33 22.56 3.66
CA VAL A 310 -13.98 21.26 3.87
C VAL A 310 -15.50 21.40 3.87
N TYR A 311 -16.05 22.45 4.48
CA TYR A 311 -17.48 22.73 4.40
C TYR A 311 -17.95 22.90 2.94
N LEU A 312 -17.22 23.69 2.14
CA LEU A 312 -17.51 23.86 0.71
C LEU A 312 -17.41 22.51 -0.04
N LEU A 313 -16.31 21.78 0.12
CA LEU A 313 -16.07 20.51 -0.57
C LEU A 313 -17.15 19.47 -0.27
N ARG A 314 -17.61 19.37 0.99
CA ARG A 314 -18.68 18.44 1.39
C ARG A 314 -20.05 18.83 0.84
N SER A 315 -20.26 20.10 0.46
CA SER A 315 -21.51 20.57 -0.13
C SER A 315 -21.58 20.43 -1.66
N MET A 316 -20.45 20.14 -2.32
CA MET A 316 -20.36 20.05 -3.77
C MET A 316 -20.97 18.75 -4.32
N SER A 317 -21.70 18.85 -5.42
CA SER A 317 -22.19 17.72 -6.19
C SER A 317 -21.12 17.15 -7.15
N ASP A 318 -21.37 15.98 -7.73
CA ASP A 318 -20.50 15.40 -8.77
C ASP A 318 -20.31 16.32 -9.98
N ALA A 319 -21.35 17.09 -10.33
CA ALA A 319 -21.29 18.07 -11.40
C ALA A 319 -20.39 19.26 -11.04
N ASP A 320 -20.39 19.68 -9.77
CA ASP A 320 -19.52 20.75 -9.28
C ASP A 320 -18.05 20.33 -9.34
N TYR A 321 -17.75 19.10 -8.91
CA TYR A 321 -16.42 18.50 -9.02
C TYR A 321 -15.92 18.37 -10.46
N ALA A 322 -16.85 18.26 -11.41
CA ALA A 322 -16.57 18.25 -12.84
C ALA A 322 -16.28 19.62 -13.46
N ARG A 323 -16.57 20.72 -12.75
CA ARG A 323 -16.24 22.07 -13.21
C ARG A 323 -14.73 22.24 -13.31
N THR A 324 -14.32 23.16 -14.16
CA THR A 324 -12.92 23.33 -14.54
C THR A 324 -12.45 24.76 -14.36
N PHE A 325 -11.13 24.94 -14.31
CA PHE A 325 -10.47 26.22 -14.48
C PHE A 325 -9.29 26.07 -15.43
N PHE A 326 -8.85 27.18 -16.02
CA PHE A 326 -7.70 27.24 -16.91
C PHE A 326 -6.50 27.88 -16.20
N HIS A 327 -5.35 27.22 -16.24
CA HIS A 327 -4.08 27.74 -15.69
C HIS A 327 -3.24 28.37 -16.82
N PRO A 328 -3.09 29.70 -16.88
CA PRO A 328 -2.51 30.37 -18.05
C PRO A 328 -1.01 30.10 -18.27
N GLU A 329 -0.23 29.80 -17.22
CA GLU A 329 1.19 29.48 -17.40
C GLU A 329 1.45 28.04 -17.87
N SER A 330 0.71 27.05 -17.33
CA SER A 330 0.87 25.66 -17.76
C SER A 330 0.02 25.32 -18.99
N LEU A 331 -0.85 26.24 -19.41
CA LEU A 331 -1.83 26.07 -20.49
C LEU A 331 -2.74 24.84 -20.29
N LYS A 332 -3.00 24.47 -19.03
CA LYS A 332 -3.80 23.29 -18.66
C LYS A 332 -5.18 23.69 -18.19
N VAL A 333 -6.16 22.90 -18.61
CA VAL A 333 -7.51 22.90 -18.06
C VAL A 333 -7.58 21.79 -17.03
N SER A 334 -7.98 22.14 -15.80
CA SER A 334 -8.03 21.21 -14.68
C SER A 334 -9.43 21.15 -14.10
N ARG A 335 -9.91 19.94 -13.84
CA ARG A 335 -11.15 19.70 -13.07
C ARG A 335 -10.91 19.99 -11.59
N LEU A 336 -11.98 20.33 -10.87
CA LEU A 336 -11.93 20.46 -9.41
C LEU A 336 -11.59 19.14 -8.70
N ASP A 337 -11.97 17.99 -9.27
CA ASP A 337 -11.52 16.66 -8.80
C ASP A 337 -9.99 16.51 -8.78
N TYR A 338 -9.34 16.89 -9.89
CA TYR A 338 -7.88 16.86 -9.99
C TYR A 338 -7.26 17.81 -8.97
N ALA A 339 -7.83 19.01 -8.83
CA ALA A 339 -7.34 19.99 -7.87
C ALA A 339 -7.48 19.51 -6.43
N LEU A 340 -8.60 18.86 -6.06
CA LEU A 340 -8.80 18.30 -4.73
C LEU A 340 -7.71 17.27 -4.41
N GLY A 341 -7.48 16.30 -5.31
CA GLY A 341 -6.45 15.29 -5.09
C GLY A 341 -5.04 15.88 -5.07
N ASN A 342 -4.75 16.87 -5.92
CA ASN A 342 -3.48 17.57 -5.92
C ASN A 342 -3.22 18.27 -4.58
N TYR A 343 -4.23 18.94 -4.00
CA TYR A 343 -4.08 19.64 -2.73
C TYR A 343 -4.09 18.72 -1.50
N SER A 344 -4.76 17.55 -1.56
CA SER A 344 -4.56 16.46 -0.60
C SER A 344 -3.10 16.01 -0.60
N TRP A 345 -2.53 15.77 -1.78
CA TRP A 345 -1.12 15.42 -1.92
C TRP A 345 -0.19 16.55 -1.46
N HIS A 346 -0.44 17.80 -1.87
CA HIS A 346 0.40 18.97 -1.58
C HIS A 346 0.57 19.19 -0.06
N GLY A 347 -0.53 19.11 0.70
CA GLY A 347 -0.48 19.22 2.16
C GLY A 347 0.39 18.12 2.79
N ARG A 348 0.12 16.85 2.44
CA ARG A 348 0.91 15.71 2.93
C ARG A 348 2.38 15.80 2.51
N HIS A 349 2.64 16.30 1.30
CA HIS A 349 3.96 16.45 0.73
C HIS A 349 4.82 17.44 1.51
N HIS A 350 4.28 18.63 1.81
CA HIS A 350 5.02 19.62 2.60
C HIS A 350 5.18 19.24 4.07
N VAL A 351 4.18 18.56 4.67
CA VAL A 351 4.38 17.94 6.00
C VAL A 351 5.50 16.91 5.94
N GLY A 352 5.57 16.10 4.87
CA GLY A 352 6.65 15.15 4.61
C GLY A 352 8.03 15.81 4.51
N HIS A 353 8.14 17.05 4.00
CA HIS A 353 9.40 17.78 4.00
C HIS A 353 9.89 18.08 5.41
N ILE A 354 8.98 18.51 6.29
CA ILE A 354 9.27 18.84 7.68
C ILE A 354 9.65 17.58 8.45
N THR A 355 8.81 16.53 8.40
CA THR A 355 9.05 15.30 9.15
C THR A 355 10.31 14.57 8.67
N SER A 356 10.55 14.50 7.36
CA SER A 356 11.78 13.88 6.85
C SER A 356 13.04 14.67 7.21
N LEU A 357 12.97 16.01 7.33
CA LEU A 357 14.09 16.81 7.84
C LEU A 357 14.38 16.43 9.30
N ARG A 358 13.35 16.38 10.14
CA ARG A 358 13.48 15.97 11.56
C ARG A 358 14.13 14.61 11.68
N ASP A 359 13.67 13.63 10.90
CA ASP A 359 14.23 12.28 10.90
C ASP A 359 15.72 12.27 10.53
N ARG A 360 16.13 13.08 9.55
CA ARG A 360 17.55 13.18 9.13
C ARG A 360 18.42 13.88 10.16
N MET A 361 17.84 14.79 10.96
CA MET A 361 18.58 15.60 11.94
C MET A 361 18.47 15.08 13.37
N GLY A 362 17.60 14.09 13.63
CA GLY A 362 17.37 13.51 14.95
C GLY A 362 16.64 14.43 15.93
N TRP A 363 15.63 15.17 15.44
CA TRP A 363 14.87 16.18 16.20
C TRP A 363 13.52 15.71 16.73
#